data_AF-A0AAJ6CM07-F1
#
_entry.id   AF-A0AAJ6CM07-F1
#
_cell.length_a   1.000
_cell.length_b   1.000
_cell.length_c   1.000
_cell.angle_alpha   90.00
_cell.angle_beta   90.00
_cell.angle_gamma   90.00
#
_symmetry.space_group_name_H-M   'P 1'
#
loop_
_entity.id
_entity.type
_entity.pdbx_description
1 polymer ?
#
loop_
_entity_poly.entity_id
_entity_poly.type
_entity_poly.pdbx_seq_one_letter_code
_entity_poly.pdbx_strand_id
1 'polypeptide(L)'
;MLRRYVTCGTRRALTTTTRVASKASSSQHAHEVHEHSDYGVRAPFWERALLGTGSALGLLVSPRRGDLLTVLTQVSSYPRIDALVYQMQSTHEGRRLLVERPSINSHTIDIDALAQLPTNSFGRVWFDWLRANHVSPDGRCEAQYMPTFETRYVIQRYRETHDFYHVLLGMPTSTLGETVVKYFEASHMHLPVAVLSAIGGSARILRDDGQALLSQRTAALDTPQLVGLADWAWRLGQLVRTPLISIAWERRFEQPLDELRAELGIDVPPPVLLDMAQRPRAAQRTVTHVAGRRFFGWPSKV
;
A
#
# COMPACT_ATOMS: atom_id res chain seq x y z
N MET A 1 45.69 21.72 35.38
CA MET A 1 44.93 20.91 34.41
C MET A 1 43.44 21.03 34.72
N LEU A 2 42.73 21.91 34.01
CA LEU A 2 41.28 22.13 34.17
C LEU A 2 40.52 21.29 33.14
N ARG A 3 39.72 20.31 33.61
CA ARG A 3 38.76 19.57 32.76
C ARG A 3 37.51 20.42 32.57
N ARG A 4 37.25 20.83 31.32
CA ARG A 4 35.98 21.43 30.89
C ARG A 4 34.89 20.36 30.88
N TYR A 5 33.80 20.63 31.59
CA TYR A 5 32.54 19.92 31.43
C TYR A 5 31.89 20.36 30.10
N VAL A 6 31.63 19.40 29.21
CA VAL A 6 30.75 19.61 28.05
C VAL A 6 29.34 19.25 28.50
N THR A 7 28.45 20.25 28.54
CA THR A 7 27.03 20.09 28.84
C THR A 7 26.33 19.34 27.72
N CYS A 8 25.73 18.20 28.05
CA CYS A 8 24.86 17.41 27.18
C CYS A 8 23.57 18.19 26.89
N GLY A 9 23.38 18.63 25.65
CA GLY A 9 22.11 19.13 25.15
C GLY A 9 21.21 17.98 24.71
N THR A 10 20.36 17.48 25.61
CA THR A 10 19.26 16.57 25.27
C THR A 10 17.96 17.16 25.78
N ARG A 11 17.03 17.49 24.85
CA ARG A 11 15.57 17.63 25.05
C ARG A 11 14.95 18.30 23.81
N ARG A 12 14.67 17.52 22.75
CA ARG A 12 13.68 17.91 21.73
C ARG A 12 13.10 16.76 20.90
N ALA A 13 13.76 15.60 20.84
CA ALA A 13 13.31 14.47 20.02
C ALA A 13 12.19 13.60 20.65
N LEU A 14 12.02 13.59 21.98
CA LEU A 14 11.08 12.67 22.66
C LEU A 14 9.61 13.13 22.66
N THR A 15 9.36 14.41 22.39
CA THR A 15 8.02 15.03 22.50
C THR A 15 7.15 14.86 21.25
N THR A 16 7.74 14.52 20.11
CA THR A 16 7.02 14.45 18.82
C THR A 16 6.51 13.03 18.54
N THR A 17 7.32 12.01 18.88
CA THR A 17 6.96 10.58 18.74
C THR A 17 5.64 10.25 19.43
N THR A 18 5.34 10.96 20.52
CA THR A 18 4.10 10.79 21.28
C THR A 18 2.88 11.35 20.57
N ARG A 19 2.96 12.42 19.76
CA ARG A 19 1.76 13.02 19.14
C ARG A 19 1.23 12.20 17.97
N VAL A 20 2.09 11.85 17.00
CA VAL A 20 1.68 11.10 15.79
C VAL A 20 1.11 9.71 16.16
N ALA A 21 1.73 9.05 17.15
CA ALA A 21 1.29 7.75 17.65
C ALA A 21 0.17 7.82 18.72
N SER A 22 -0.06 8.97 19.38
CA SER A 22 -1.09 9.07 20.45
C SER A 22 -2.50 8.83 19.94
N LYS A 23 -2.83 9.29 18.73
CA LYS A 23 -4.15 9.07 18.13
C LYS A 23 -4.41 7.56 17.95
N ALA A 24 -3.43 6.84 17.41
CA ALA A 24 -3.46 5.38 17.27
C ALA A 24 -3.57 4.64 18.61
N SER A 25 -2.91 5.13 19.67
CA SER A 25 -2.99 4.52 21.02
C SER A 25 -4.32 4.78 21.75
N SER A 26 -5.03 5.85 21.36
CA SER A 26 -6.27 6.30 22.00
C SER A 26 -7.55 5.80 21.33
N SER A 27 -7.46 5.29 20.09
CA SER A 27 -8.62 4.82 19.33
C SER A 27 -8.78 3.30 19.44
N GLN A 28 -9.72 2.83 20.27
CA GLN A 28 -10.15 1.42 20.30
C GLN A 28 -10.78 0.95 18.98
N HIS A 29 -11.18 1.89 18.12
CA HIS A 29 -11.99 1.64 16.93
C HIS A 29 -11.37 0.69 15.91
N ALA A 30 -10.04 0.77 15.67
CA ALA A 30 -9.37 -0.12 14.72
C ALA A 30 -9.39 -1.59 15.19
N HIS A 31 -9.28 -1.81 16.50
CA HIS A 31 -9.33 -3.14 17.11
C HIS A 31 -10.76 -3.70 17.09
N GLU A 32 -11.74 -2.89 17.49
CA GLU A 32 -13.16 -3.28 17.58
C GLU A 32 -13.75 -3.66 16.22
N VAL A 33 -13.40 -2.90 15.17
CA VAL A 33 -13.88 -3.15 13.81
C VAL A 33 -13.50 -4.57 13.34
N HIS A 34 -12.29 -5.01 13.67
CA HIS A 34 -11.83 -6.34 13.31
C HIS A 34 -12.55 -7.46 14.07
N GLU A 35 -13.23 -7.19 15.18
CA GLU A 35 -13.82 -8.20 16.07
C GLU A 35 -15.35 -8.34 15.95
N HIS A 36 -16.00 -7.59 15.05
CA HIS A 36 -17.45 -7.74 14.82
C HIS A 36 -17.85 -9.14 14.33
N SER A 37 -18.99 -9.66 14.79
CA SER A 37 -19.50 -10.99 14.42
C SER A 37 -19.90 -11.12 12.95
N ASP A 38 -20.38 -10.03 12.34
CA ASP A 38 -20.81 -9.98 10.94
C ASP A 38 -19.63 -9.84 9.97
N TYR A 39 -18.43 -9.74 10.55
CA TYR A 39 -17.16 -9.54 9.91
C TYR A 39 -16.62 -10.91 9.49
N GLY A 40 -16.96 -11.36 8.28
CA GLY A 40 -16.30 -12.52 7.63
C GLY A 40 -17.20 -13.47 6.91
N VAL A 41 -17.22 -13.36 5.59
CA VAL A 41 -17.87 -14.36 4.75
C VAL A 41 -16.83 -15.39 4.36
N ARG A 42 -17.02 -16.62 4.83
CA ARG A 42 -16.34 -17.79 4.26
C ARG A 42 -17.05 -18.18 2.97
N ALA A 43 -16.71 -17.51 1.87
CA ALA A 43 -17.27 -17.84 0.57
C ALA A 43 -16.75 -19.21 0.07
N PRO A 44 -17.61 -20.12 -0.42
CA PRO A 44 -17.18 -21.37 -1.04
C PRO A 44 -16.33 -21.08 -2.29
N PHE A 45 -15.52 -22.06 -2.69
CA PHE A 45 -14.57 -21.89 -3.80
C PHE A 45 -15.21 -21.37 -5.08
N TRP A 46 -16.39 -21.88 -5.45
CA TRP A 46 -17.09 -21.47 -6.68
C TRP A 46 -17.51 -19.99 -6.65
N GLU A 47 -17.98 -19.49 -5.50
CA GLU A 47 -18.38 -18.09 -5.35
C GLU A 47 -17.14 -17.20 -5.48
N ARG A 48 -16.05 -17.57 -4.82
CA ARG A 48 -14.78 -16.86 -4.96
C ARG A 48 -14.25 -16.87 -6.40
N ALA A 49 -14.36 -18.00 -7.09
CA ALA A 49 -13.93 -18.13 -8.48
C ALA A 49 -14.75 -17.24 -9.40
N LEU A 50 -16.08 -17.21 -9.21
CA LEU A 50 -16.99 -16.34 -9.96
C LEU A 50 -16.70 -14.87 -9.68
N LEU A 51 -16.54 -14.48 -8.40
CA LEU A 51 -16.23 -13.11 -8.00
C LEU A 51 -14.86 -12.67 -8.48
N GLY A 52 -13.85 -13.53 -8.39
CA GLY A 52 -12.51 -13.26 -8.87
C GLY A 52 -12.49 -13.06 -10.39
N THR A 53 -13.12 -13.96 -11.13
CA THR A 53 -13.19 -13.89 -12.60
C THR A 53 -13.99 -12.66 -13.05
N GLY A 54 -15.17 -12.44 -12.49
CA GLY A 54 -16.02 -11.29 -12.82
C GLY A 54 -15.34 -9.96 -12.48
N SER A 55 -14.66 -9.87 -11.34
CA SER A 55 -13.92 -8.67 -10.96
C SER A 55 -12.71 -8.41 -11.87
N ALA A 56 -11.96 -9.46 -12.22
CA ALA A 56 -10.83 -9.35 -13.16
C ALA A 56 -11.28 -8.88 -14.55
N LEU A 57 -12.34 -9.49 -15.11
CA LEU A 57 -12.91 -9.08 -16.38
C LEU A 57 -13.46 -7.64 -16.33
N GLY A 58 -14.16 -7.30 -15.24
CA GLY A 58 -14.67 -5.94 -15.04
C GLY A 58 -13.57 -4.90 -14.93
N LEU A 59 -12.41 -5.23 -14.36
CA LEU A 59 -11.23 -4.36 -14.30
C LEU A 59 -10.56 -4.18 -15.68
N LEU A 60 -10.60 -5.19 -16.56
CA LEU A 60 -10.13 -5.03 -17.95
C LEU A 60 -10.99 -4.03 -18.73
N VAL A 61 -12.31 -4.06 -18.52
CA VAL A 61 -13.25 -3.13 -19.17
C VAL A 61 -13.22 -1.75 -18.53
N SER A 62 -13.17 -1.69 -17.20
CA SER A 62 -13.21 -0.45 -16.41
C SER A 62 -12.15 -0.47 -15.31
N PRO A 63 -10.89 -0.13 -15.63
CA PRO A 63 -9.79 -0.15 -14.66
C PRO A 63 -9.96 0.81 -13.48
N ARG A 64 -10.90 1.76 -13.58
CA ARG A 64 -11.22 2.72 -12.51
C ARG A 64 -12.09 2.13 -11.39
N ARG A 65 -12.54 0.88 -11.53
CA ARG A 65 -13.39 0.17 -10.57
C ARG A 65 -12.58 -0.34 -9.37
N GLY A 66 -12.22 0.55 -8.45
CA GLY A 66 -11.47 0.17 -7.24
C GLY A 66 -12.22 -0.80 -6.31
N ASP A 67 -13.55 -0.84 -6.40
CA ASP A 67 -14.43 -1.79 -5.73
C ASP A 67 -14.20 -3.22 -6.23
N LEU A 68 -14.09 -3.40 -7.55
CA LEU A 68 -13.76 -4.69 -8.16
C LEU A 68 -12.33 -5.12 -7.81
N LEU A 69 -11.38 -4.18 -7.75
CA LEU A 69 -10.02 -4.47 -7.28
C LEU A 69 -10.02 -4.94 -5.83
N THR A 70 -10.86 -4.35 -4.98
CA THR A 70 -11.02 -4.78 -3.59
C THR A 70 -11.57 -6.20 -3.50
N VAL A 71 -12.64 -6.52 -4.25
CA VAL A 71 -13.18 -7.89 -4.30
C VAL A 71 -12.13 -8.87 -4.82
N LEU A 72 -11.48 -8.56 -5.94
CA LEU A 72 -10.44 -9.40 -6.54
C LEU A 72 -9.29 -9.65 -5.56
N THR A 73 -8.83 -8.61 -4.86
CA THR A 73 -7.77 -8.73 -3.85
C THR A 73 -8.15 -9.74 -2.79
N GLN A 74 -9.37 -9.66 -2.25
CA GLN A 74 -9.78 -10.55 -1.17
C GLN A 74 -9.94 -11.99 -1.66
N VAL A 75 -10.71 -12.22 -2.71
CA VAL A 75 -11.04 -13.59 -3.16
C VAL A 75 -9.83 -14.33 -3.75
N SER A 76 -8.88 -13.61 -4.36
CA SER A 76 -7.66 -14.19 -4.93
C SER A 76 -6.54 -14.41 -3.91
N SER A 77 -6.59 -13.80 -2.72
CA SER A 77 -5.52 -13.91 -1.72
C SER A 77 -5.55 -15.21 -0.91
N TYR A 78 -6.68 -15.93 -0.91
CA TYR A 78 -6.84 -17.19 -0.15
C TYR A 78 -5.67 -18.19 -0.26
N PRO A 79 -5.07 -18.46 -1.44
CA PRO A 79 -3.99 -19.44 -1.55
C PRO A 79 -2.67 -19.02 -0.89
N ARG A 80 -2.50 -17.73 -0.56
CA ARG A 80 -1.23 -17.16 -0.09
C ARG A 80 -1.33 -16.37 1.21
N ILE A 81 -2.54 -16.08 1.68
CA ILE A 81 -2.76 -15.25 2.87
C ILE A 81 -2.16 -15.90 4.13
N ASP A 82 -2.26 -17.23 4.27
CA ASP A 82 -1.70 -17.94 5.43
C ASP A 82 -0.16 -17.86 5.47
N ALA A 83 0.50 -17.80 4.31
CA ALA A 83 1.94 -17.59 4.24
C ALA A 83 2.34 -16.21 4.75
N LEU A 84 1.55 -15.18 4.48
CA LEU A 84 1.77 -13.83 5.03
C LEU A 84 1.51 -13.78 6.54
N VAL A 85 0.49 -14.49 7.03
CA VAL A 85 0.25 -14.65 8.48
C VAL A 85 1.47 -15.30 9.13
N TYR A 86 1.99 -16.40 8.56
CA TYR A 86 3.18 -17.07 9.05
C TYR A 86 4.42 -16.16 9.05
N GLN A 87 4.62 -15.36 8.00
CA GLN A 87 5.69 -14.36 7.96
C GLN A 87 5.58 -13.35 9.11
N MET A 88 4.37 -12.85 9.41
CA MET A 88 4.15 -11.97 10.56
C MET A 88 4.43 -12.66 11.88
N GLN A 89 4.00 -13.91 12.04
CA GLN A 89 4.29 -14.72 13.23
C GLN A 89 5.78 -14.98 13.42
N SER A 90 6.57 -15.01 12.34
CA SER A 90 8.01 -15.25 12.41
C SER A 90 8.79 -14.09 13.06
N THR A 91 8.24 -12.87 13.06
CA THR A 91 8.90 -11.67 13.61
C THR A 91 8.28 -11.23 14.94
N HIS A 92 9.07 -10.62 15.82
CA HIS A 92 8.54 -10.07 17.07
C HIS A 92 7.54 -8.94 16.82
N GLU A 93 7.83 -8.06 15.87
CA GLU A 93 6.95 -6.95 15.49
C GLU A 93 5.66 -7.43 14.82
N GLY A 94 5.75 -8.38 13.90
CA GLY A 94 4.58 -8.96 13.24
C GLY A 94 3.64 -9.67 14.21
N ARG A 95 4.16 -10.41 15.20
CA ARG A 95 3.33 -10.98 16.28
C ARG A 95 2.58 -9.91 17.06
N ARG A 96 3.23 -8.80 17.40
CA ARG A 96 2.56 -7.68 18.07
C ARG A 96 1.47 -7.08 17.20
N LEU A 97 1.71 -6.89 15.90
CA LEU A 97 0.71 -6.39 14.96
C LEU A 97 -0.50 -7.33 14.84
N LEU A 98 -0.30 -8.66 14.86
CA LEU A 98 -1.41 -9.62 14.83
C LEU A 98 -2.31 -9.56 16.07
N VAL A 99 -1.78 -9.09 17.20
CA VAL A 99 -2.52 -8.86 18.45
C VAL A 99 -3.14 -7.48 18.48
N GLU A 100 -2.33 -6.43 18.31
CA GLU A 100 -2.75 -5.02 18.44
C GLU A 100 -3.68 -4.61 17.29
N ARG A 101 -3.46 -5.17 16.09
CA ARG A 101 -4.20 -4.92 14.85
C ARG A 101 -4.43 -3.42 14.54
N PRO A 102 -3.37 -2.58 14.55
CA PRO A 102 -3.53 -1.16 14.20
C PRO A 102 -3.96 -1.02 12.73
N SER A 103 -4.86 -0.08 12.48
CA SER A 103 -5.26 0.35 11.14
C SER A 103 -4.57 1.68 10.79
N ILE A 104 -4.26 1.88 9.51
CA ILE A 104 -3.65 3.09 8.96
C ILE A 104 -4.74 3.87 8.20
N ASN A 105 -5.33 4.86 8.87
CA ASN A 105 -6.36 5.73 8.30
C ASN A 105 -6.35 7.10 9.02
N SER A 106 -7.14 8.06 8.57
CA SER A 106 -7.17 9.41 9.15
C SER A 106 -7.77 9.45 10.57
N HIS A 107 -8.51 8.42 10.99
CA HIS A 107 -8.99 8.28 12.36
C HIS A 107 -7.88 7.83 13.31
N THR A 108 -6.92 7.04 12.85
CA THR A 108 -5.83 6.51 13.67
C THR A 108 -4.54 7.31 13.55
N ILE A 109 -4.31 7.99 12.42
CA ILE A 109 -3.11 8.78 12.15
C ILE A 109 -3.44 10.27 12.16
N ASP A 110 -2.64 11.05 12.88
CA ASP A 110 -2.70 12.51 12.84
C ASP A 110 -1.95 13.03 11.61
N ILE A 111 -2.71 13.26 10.53
CA ILE A 111 -2.19 13.74 9.24
C ILE A 111 -1.59 15.14 9.34
N ASP A 112 -2.13 16.01 10.21
CA ASP A 112 -1.59 17.36 10.42
C ASP A 112 -0.26 17.31 11.18
N ALA A 113 -0.09 16.34 12.08
CA ALA A 113 1.19 16.10 12.72
C ALA A 113 2.26 15.61 11.73
N LEU A 114 1.91 14.81 10.71
CA LEU A 114 2.85 14.39 9.66
C LEU A 114 3.41 15.58 8.87
N ALA A 115 2.59 16.60 8.63
CA ALA A 115 3.01 17.82 7.94
C ALA A 115 4.10 18.60 8.71
N GLN A 116 4.16 18.43 10.03
CA GLN A 116 5.12 19.12 10.92
C GLN A 116 6.45 18.36 11.06
N LEU A 117 6.55 17.14 10.53
CA LEU A 117 7.77 16.35 10.58
C LEU A 117 8.87 16.92 9.65
N PRO A 118 10.15 16.58 9.91
CA PRO A 118 11.26 16.98 9.03
C PRO A 118 11.02 16.59 7.57
N THR A 119 11.43 17.43 6.62
CA THR A 119 11.18 17.24 5.18
C THR A 119 11.73 15.94 4.61
N ASN A 120 12.77 15.38 5.22
CA ASN A 120 13.37 14.11 4.83
C ASN A 120 12.79 12.90 5.59
N SER A 121 11.83 13.08 6.50
CA SER A 121 11.23 11.97 7.25
C SER A 121 10.22 11.22 6.38
N PHE A 122 10.07 9.91 6.62
CA PHE A 122 9.13 9.06 5.90
C PHE A 122 7.69 9.59 5.96
N GLY A 123 7.22 9.96 7.14
CA GLY A 123 5.87 10.47 7.35
C GLY A 123 5.62 11.79 6.63
N ARG A 124 6.60 12.69 6.59
CA ARG A 124 6.49 13.95 5.85
C ARG A 124 6.44 13.73 4.35
N VAL A 125 7.32 12.89 3.81
CA VAL A 125 7.32 12.56 2.38
C VAL A 125 6.01 11.87 1.99
N TRP A 126 5.48 10.98 2.83
CA TRP A 126 4.17 10.36 2.60
C TRP A 126 3.04 11.39 2.60
N PHE A 127 3.02 12.32 3.57
CA PHE A 127 2.05 13.43 3.58
C PHE A 127 2.09 14.26 2.29
N ASP A 128 3.29 14.66 1.86
CA ASP A 128 3.46 15.45 0.64
C ASP A 128 3.00 14.65 -0.60
N TRP A 129 3.28 13.34 -0.64
CA TRP A 129 2.79 12.43 -1.69
C TRP A 129 1.26 12.31 -1.71
N LEU A 130 0.61 12.16 -0.53
CA LEU A 130 -0.85 12.12 -0.42
C LEU A 130 -1.48 13.39 -1.03
N ARG A 131 -0.93 14.56 -0.68
CA ARG A 131 -1.40 15.86 -1.20
C ARG A 131 -1.15 16.00 -2.70
N ALA A 132 0.05 15.65 -3.16
CA ALA A 132 0.43 15.71 -4.56
C ALA A 132 -0.41 14.79 -5.45
N ASN A 133 -0.95 13.69 -4.92
CA ASN A 133 -1.78 12.74 -5.67
C ASN A 133 -3.29 12.91 -5.43
N HIS A 134 -3.71 13.78 -4.51
CA HIS A 134 -5.11 13.95 -4.05
C HIS A 134 -5.75 12.65 -3.55
N VAL A 135 -5.01 11.92 -2.72
CA VAL A 135 -5.42 10.63 -2.18
C VAL A 135 -5.55 10.72 -0.67
N SER A 136 -6.43 9.90 -0.10
CA SER A 136 -6.65 9.80 1.34
C SER A 136 -6.31 8.38 1.80
N PRO A 137 -5.74 8.21 3.02
CA PRO A 137 -5.56 6.90 3.62
C PRO A 137 -6.90 6.17 3.89
N ASP A 138 -8.03 6.89 3.89
CA ASP A 138 -9.37 6.35 4.19
C ASP A 138 -10.02 5.58 3.03
N GLY A 139 -9.36 5.53 1.87
CA GLY A 139 -9.89 4.90 0.66
C GLY A 139 -10.04 3.37 0.72
N ARG A 140 -9.65 2.72 1.82
CA ARG A 140 -9.50 1.26 1.92
C ARG A 140 -10.70 0.62 2.62
N CYS A 141 -11.68 0.20 1.82
CA CYS A 141 -12.85 -0.56 2.30
C CYS A 141 -12.43 -1.82 3.05
N GLU A 142 -13.12 -2.18 4.13
CA GLU A 142 -12.83 -3.33 4.97
C GLU A 142 -12.74 -4.67 4.22
N ALA A 143 -11.87 -5.56 4.71
CA ALA A 143 -11.74 -6.91 4.17
C ALA A 143 -12.87 -7.83 4.65
N GLN A 144 -13.84 -8.14 3.78
CA GLN A 144 -15.07 -8.85 4.14
C GLN A 144 -15.05 -10.36 3.79
N TYR A 145 -14.30 -10.78 2.76
CA TYR A 145 -14.19 -12.17 2.31
C TYR A 145 -12.95 -12.87 2.89
N MET A 146 -12.71 -12.75 4.20
CA MET A 146 -11.57 -13.39 4.85
C MET A 146 -12.04 -14.37 5.92
N PRO A 147 -11.49 -15.60 5.96
CA PRO A 147 -12.02 -16.68 6.79
C PRO A 147 -11.76 -16.50 8.29
N THR A 148 -10.73 -15.74 8.67
CA THR A 148 -10.32 -15.53 10.08
C THR A 148 -10.03 -14.06 10.36
N PHE A 149 -10.00 -13.68 11.63
CA PHE A 149 -9.58 -12.33 12.04
C PHE A 149 -8.14 -12.02 11.63
N GLU A 150 -7.23 -12.99 11.72
CA GLU A 150 -5.83 -12.82 11.31
C GLU A 150 -5.70 -12.58 9.81
N THR A 151 -6.26 -13.47 8.97
CA THR A 151 -6.19 -13.33 7.51
C THR A 151 -6.82 -12.04 7.02
N ARG A 152 -7.87 -11.58 7.72
CA ARG A 152 -8.48 -10.28 7.49
C ARG A 152 -7.56 -9.13 7.80
N TYR A 153 -6.97 -9.13 8.99
CA TYR A 153 -6.06 -8.08 9.40
C TYR A 153 -4.89 -7.99 8.41
N VAL A 154 -4.31 -9.14 8.01
CA VAL A 154 -3.21 -9.19 7.05
C VAL A 154 -3.60 -8.57 5.70
N ILE A 155 -4.76 -8.90 5.13
CA ILE A 155 -5.14 -8.34 3.83
C ILE A 155 -5.56 -6.86 3.93
N GLN A 156 -6.12 -6.44 5.07
CA GLN A 156 -6.40 -5.03 5.36
C GLN A 156 -5.08 -4.25 5.40
N ARG A 157 -4.12 -4.71 6.20
CA ARG A 157 -2.79 -4.11 6.33
C ARG A 157 -2.04 -4.07 5.00
N TYR A 158 -2.09 -5.14 4.21
CA TYR A 158 -1.53 -5.15 2.85
C TYR A 158 -2.08 -3.98 2.02
N ARG A 159 -3.40 -3.77 2.06
CA ARG A 159 -4.05 -2.70 1.30
C ARG A 159 -3.76 -1.32 1.87
N GLU A 160 -3.71 -1.16 3.19
CA GLU A 160 -3.43 0.12 3.84
C GLU A 160 -1.97 0.58 3.67
N THR A 161 -1.04 -0.36 3.63
CA THR A 161 0.41 -0.07 3.48
C THR A 161 0.86 0.13 2.03
N HIS A 162 -0.02 -0.14 1.05
CA HIS A 162 0.30 -0.03 -0.37
C HIS A 162 0.91 1.33 -0.77
N ASP A 163 0.35 2.42 -0.25
CA ASP A 163 0.80 3.78 -0.58
C ASP A 163 2.20 4.08 -0.03
N PHE A 164 2.65 3.33 0.98
CA PHE A 164 4.03 3.42 1.46
C PHE A 164 5.02 2.87 0.45
N TYR A 165 4.63 1.85 -0.34
CA TYR A 165 5.52 1.31 -1.36
C TYR A 165 5.74 2.29 -2.51
N HIS A 166 4.74 3.14 -2.84
CA HIS A 166 4.94 4.26 -3.74
C HIS A 166 6.01 5.23 -3.23
N VAL A 167 5.96 5.60 -1.94
CA VAL A 167 6.92 6.51 -1.32
C VAL A 167 8.32 5.88 -1.26
N LEU A 168 8.43 4.63 -0.82
CA LEU A 168 9.69 3.92 -0.71
C LEU A 168 10.37 3.75 -2.07
N LEU A 169 9.60 3.39 -3.11
CA LEU A 169 10.12 3.15 -4.45
C LEU A 169 10.27 4.41 -5.29
N GLY A 170 9.73 5.55 -4.86
CA GLY A 170 9.72 6.76 -5.68
C GLY A 170 8.79 6.64 -6.89
N MET A 171 7.64 5.97 -6.74
CA MET A 171 6.68 5.73 -7.82
C MET A 171 5.42 6.61 -7.69
N PRO A 172 4.98 7.31 -8.76
CA PRO A 172 3.72 8.04 -8.79
C PRO A 172 2.50 7.11 -8.82
N THR A 173 1.30 7.69 -8.81
CA THR A 173 0.03 6.95 -9.00
C THR A 173 -0.32 6.74 -10.49
N SER A 174 0.55 7.13 -11.42
CA SER A 174 0.34 6.89 -12.86
C SER A 174 0.20 5.40 -13.18
N THR A 175 -0.36 5.05 -14.34
CA THR A 175 -0.47 3.63 -14.76
C THR A 175 0.89 2.92 -14.70
N LEU A 176 1.96 3.62 -15.13
CA LEU A 176 3.33 3.12 -15.04
C LEU A 176 3.75 2.91 -13.58
N GLY A 177 3.63 3.92 -12.72
CA GLY A 177 4.04 3.84 -11.32
C GLY A 177 3.30 2.74 -10.54
N GLU A 178 1.97 2.65 -10.70
CA GLU A 178 1.14 1.57 -10.15
C GLU A 178 1.64 0.19 -10.61
N THR A 179 1.89 0.03 -11.92
CA THR A 179 2.36 -1.25 -12.48
C THR A 179 3.70 -1.65 -11.86
N VAL A 180 4.63 -0.70 -11.70
CA VAL A 180 5.94 -0.94 -11.07
C VAL A 180 5.80 -1.36 -9.61
N VAL A 181 4.94 -0.70 -8.83
CA VAL A 181 4.65 -1.12 -7.44
C VAL A 181 4.06 -2.53 -7.40
N LYS A 182 3.23 -2.92 -8.38
CA LYS A 182 2.69 -4.29 -8.45
C LYS A 182 3.74 -5.34 -8.77
N TYR A 183 4.76 -5.03 -9.57
CA TYR A 183 5.91 -5.93 -9.74
C TYR A 183 6.68 -6.13 -8.43
N PHE A 184 6.91 -5.05 -7.68
CA PHE A 184 7.52 -5.13 -6.36
C PHE A 184 6.69 -5.98 -5.39
N GLU A 185 5.39 -5.69 -5.24
CA GLU A 185 4.49 -6.44 -4.37
C GLU A 185 4.38 -7.92 -4.77
N ALA A 186 4.34 -8.22 -6.07
CA ALA A 186 4.31 -9.58 -6.58
C ALA A 186 5.56 -10.37 -6.19
N SER A 187 6.74 -9.74 -6.31
CA SER A 187 8.01 -10.37 -5.96
C SER A 187 8.25 -10.51 -4.45
N HIS A 188 7.71 -9.60 -3.64
CA HIS A 188 7.93 -9.59 -2.20
C HIS A 188 6.86 -10.40 -1.45
N MET A 189 5.58 -10.14 -1.74
CA MET A 189 4.43 -10.69 -1.00
C MET A 189 3.76 -11.88 -1.68
N HIS A 190 4.03 -12.08 -2.98
CA HIS A 190 3.54 -13.23 -3.74
C HIS A 190 2.01 -13.38 -3.76
N LEU A 191 1.27 -12.28 -3.56
CA LEU A 191 -0.19 -12.29 -3.64
C LEU A 191 -0.64 -12.38 -5.11
N PRO A 192 -1.60 -13.26 -5.46
CA PRO A 192 -2.08 -13.41 -6.83
C PRO A 192 -2.59 -12.09 -7.44
N VAL A 193 -3.24 -11.24 -6.66
CA VAL A 193 -3.72 -9.94 -7.15
C VAL A 193 -2.58 -9.02 -7.60
N ALA A 194 -1.41 -9.07 -6.97
CA ALA A 194 -0.27 -8.26 -7.36
C ALA A 194 0.25 -8.69 -8.74
N VAL A 195 0.39 -10.00 -8.96
CA VAL A 195 0.76 -10.58 -10.26
C VAL A 195 -0.25 -10.19 -11.35
N LEU A 196 -1.55 -10.39 -11.08
CA LEU A 196 -2.62 -10.05 -12.03
C LEU A 196 -2.64 -8.56 -12.36
N SER A 197 -2.40 -7.70 -11.36
CA SER A 197 -2.37 -6.25 -11.55
C SER A 197 -1.13 -5.80 -12.33
N ALA A 198 0.04 -6.42 -12.10
CA ALA A 198 1.24 -6.16 -12.88
C ALA A 198 1.03 -6.53 -14.36
N ILE A 199 0.45 -7.72 -14.64
CA ILE A 199 0.12 -8.15 -16.00
C ILE A 199 -0.91 -7.20 -16.65
N GLY A 200 -1.99 -6.88 -15.93
CA GLY A 200 -3.04 -5.99 -16.44
C GLY A 200 -2.54 -4.57 -16.71
N GLY A 201 -1.68 -4.04 -15.84
CA GLY A 201 -1.01 -2.75 -16.01
C GLY A 201 -0.09 -2.73 -17.22
N SER A 202 0.77 -3.74 -17.38
CA SER A 202 1.65 -3.90 -18.54
C SER A 202 0.87 -4.01 -19.85
N ALA A 203 -0.19 -4.81 -19.89
CA ALA A 203 -1.04 -4.95 -21.08
C ALA A 203 -1.73 -3.62 -21.44
N ARG A 204 -2.13 -2.84 -20.43
CA ARG A 204 -2.72 -1.52 -20.62
C ARG A 204 -1.71 -0.52 -21.18
N ILE A 205 -0.50 -0.49 -20.65
CA ILE A 205 0.59 0.37 -21.14
C ILE A 205 0.87 0.05 -22.61
N LEU A 206 1.04 -1.23 -22.95
CA LEU A 206 1.26 -1.66 -24.33
C LEU A 206 0.12 -1.23 -25.27
N ARG A 207 -1.14 -1.35 -24.82
CA ARG A 207 -2.31 -0.91 -25.60
C ARG A 207 -2.33 0.61 -25.78
N ASP A 208 -2.08 1.38 -24.71
CA ASP A 208 -2.12 2.84 -24.74
C ASP A 208 -0.96 3.40 -25.61
N ASP A 209 0.24 2.82 -25.53
CA ASP A 209 1.38 3.14 -26.40
C ASP A 209 1.12 2.79 -27.87
N GLY A 210 0.55 1.62 -28.14
CA GLY A 210 0.15 1.22 -29.49
C GLY A 210 -0.87 2.18 -30.11
N GLN A 211 -1.84 2.64 -29.31
CA GLN A 211 -2.80 3.66 -29.74
C GLN A 211 -2.13 5.03 -29.97
N ALA A 212 -1.15 5.42 -29.15
CA ALA A 212 -0.40 6.66 -29.34
C ALA A 212 0.38 6.65 -30.66
N LEU A 213 1.05 5.53 -30.97
CA LEU A 213 1.76 5.32 -32.23
C LEU A 213 0.82 5.39 -33.44
N LEU A 214 -0.32 4.69 -33.39
CA LEU A 214 -1.32 4.70 -34.47
C LEU A 214 -1.95 6.09 -34.68
N SER A 215 -2.13 6.86 -33.61
CA SER A 215 -2.72 8.20 -33.66
C SER A 215 -1.70 9.32 -33.96
N GLN A 216 -0.44 8.97 -34.26
CA GLN A 216 0.67 9.91 -34.48
C GLN A 216 0.80 10.97 -33.37
N ARG A 217 0.43 10.61 -32.14
CA ARG A 217 0.60 11.49 -30.99
C ARG A 217 2.07 11.53 -30.62
N THR A 218 2.59 12.72 -30.38
CA THR A 218 3.95 12.95 -29.86
C THR A 218 4.09 12.63 -28.36
N ALA A 219 3.19 11.82 -27.80
CA ALA A 219 3.24 11.43 -26.40
C ALA A 219 4.43 10.49 -26.16
N ALA A 220 5.12 10.67 -25.03
CA ALA A 220 6.13 9.72 -24.60
C ALA A 220 5.50 8.33 -24.39
N LEU A 221 6.23 7.30 -24.80
CA LEU A 221 5.83 5.90 -24.62
C LEU A 221 6.31 5.40 -23.25
N ASP A 222 5.44 4.71 -22.53
CA ASP A 222 5.74 4.21 -21.19
C ASP A 222 6.42 2.83 -21.24
N THR A 223 6.23 2.05 -22.30
CA THR A 223 6.76 0.67 -22.45
C THR A 223 8.27 0.57 -22.24
N PRO A 224 9.13 1.44 -22.82
CA PRO A 224 10.57 1.36 -22.59
C PRO A 224 10.96 1.59 -21.12
N GLN A 225 10.29 2.54 -20.44
CA GLN A 225 10.52 2.80 -19.01
C GLN A 225 10.04 1.64 -18.15
N LEU A 226 8.88 1.05 -18.49
CA LEU A 226 8.32 -0.09 -17.80
C LEU A 226 9.27 -1.28 -17.76
N VAL A 227 9.94 -1.61 -18.88
CA VAL A 227 10.87 -2.75 -18.93
C VAL A 227 11.99 -2.60 -17.89
N GLY A 228 12.62 -1.44 -17.83
CA GLY A 228 13.69 -1.18 -16.86
C GLY A 228 13.19 -1.11 -15.42
N LEU A 229 12.07 -0.42 -15.19
CA LEU A 229 11.49 -0.25 -13.85
C LEU A 229 10.91 -1.57 -13.29
N ALA A 230 10.30 -2.41 -14.14
CA ALA A 230 9.72 -3.69 -13.72
C ALA A 230 10.81 -4.70 -13.29
N ASP A 231 11.90 -4.84 -14.05
CA ASP A 231 13.03 -5.69 -13.66
C ASP A 231 13.68 -5.18 -12.36
N TRP A 232 13.89 -3.87 -12.25
CA TRP A 232 14.40 -3.25 -11.03
C TRP A 232 13.50 -3.53 -9.82
N ALA A 233 12.21 -3.24 -9.91
CA ALA A 233 11.25 -3.43 -8.82
C ALA A 233 11.12 -4.91 -8.40
N TRP A 234 11.12 -5.82 -9.38
CA TRP A 234 11.07 -7.26 -9.13
C TRP A 234 12.33 -7.78 -8.43
N ARG A 235 13.52 -7.34 -8.85
CA ARG A 235 14.77 -7.68 -8.15
C ARG A 235 14.78 -7.11 -6.74
N LEU A 236 14.38 -5.85 -6.60
CA LEU A 236 14.38 -5.17 -5.31
C LEU A 236 13.47 -5.88 -4.30
N GLY A 237 12.24 -6.26 -4.68
CA GLY A 237 11.34 -6.96 -3.77
C GLY A 237 11.82 -8.35 -3.35
N GLN A 238 12.63 -9.04 -4.16
CA GLN A 238 13.31 -10.28 -3.78
C GLN A 238 14.49 -10.05 -2.82
N LEU A 239 15.14 -8.88 -2.89
CA LEU A 239 16.27 -8.53 -2.02
C LEU A 239 15.83 -8.10 -0.62
N VAL A 240 14.62 -7.53 -0.48
CA VAL A 240 14.05 -7.15 0.82
C VAL A 240 13.82 -8.41 1.66
N ARG A 241 14.64 -8.59 2.69
CA ARG A 241 14.59 -9.76 3.59
C ARG A 241 13.56 -9.62 4.71
N THR A 242 13.27 -8.39 5.11
CA THR A 242 12.29 -8.10 6.15
C THR A 242 10.89 -8.21 5.55
N PRO A 243 9.97 -9.05 6.08
CA PRO A 243 8.61 -9.08 5.58
C PRO A 243 7.94 -7.73 5.83
N LEU A 244 7.70 -6.94 4.79
CA LEU A 244 7.21 -5.56 4.91
C LEU A 244 5.84 -5.47 5.61
N ILE A 245 5.05 -6.53 5.48
CA ILE A 245 3.76 -6.67 6.18
C ILE A 245 3.92 -6.72 7.71
N SER A 246 5.11 -7.05 8.21
CA SER A 246 5.42 -7.14 9.64
C SER A 246 5.96 -5.85 10.26
N ILE A 247 6.20 -4.80 9.46
CA ILE A 247 6.75 -3.53 9.95
C ILE A 247 5.64 -2.71 10.57
N ALA A 248 5.83 -2.18 11.79
CA ALA A 248 4.89 -1.23 12.40
C ALA A 248 5.19 0.19 11.88
N TRP A 249 4.81 0.46 10.62
CA TRP A 249 4.97 1.74 9.92
C TRP A 249 4.54 2.95 10.76
N GLU A 250 3.48 2.77 11.56
CA GLU A 250 2.88 3.75 12.45
C GLU A 250 3.88 4.31 13.48
N ARG A 251 4.97 3.58 13.76
CA ARG A 251 6.04 3.96 14.68
C ARG A 251 7.27 4.56 13.99
N ARG A 252 7.27 4.63 12.66
CA ARG A 252 8.45 4.96 11.85
C ARG A 252 8.35 6.26 11.06
N PHE A 253 7.25 7.01 11.21
CA PHE A 253 7.02 8.25 10.45
C PHE A 253 8.11 9.32 10.63
N GLU A 254 8.78 9.35 11.78
CA GLU A 254 9.85 10.33 12.05
C GLU A 254 11.21 9.92 11.47
N GLN A 255 11.39 8.66 11.09
CA GLN A 255 12.67 8.19 10.58
C GLN A 255 12.98 8.84 9.23
N PRO A 256 14.23 9.27 8.99
CA PRO A 256 14.68 9.70 7.67
C PRO A 256 14.41 8.62 6.61
N LEU A 257 13.82 9.01 5.49
CA LEU A 257 13.39 8.09 4.44
C LEU A 257 14.56 7.27 3.87
N ASP A 258 15.71 7.88 3.68
CA ASP A 258 16.88 7.20 3.12
C ASP A 258 17.49 6.19 4.10
N GLU A 259 17.46 6.49 5.41
CA GLU A 259 17.84 5.51 6.44
C GLU A 259 16.86 4.33 6.47
N LEU A 260 15.57 4.60 6.36
CA LEU A 260 14.53 3.57 6.28
C LEU A 260 14.71 2.70 5.02
N ARG A 261 15.02 3.29 3.86
CA ARG A 261 15.32 2.54 2.63
C ARG A 261 16.55 1.65 2.81
N ALA A 262 17.65 2.18 3.35
CA ALA A 262 18.87 1.42 3.59
C ALA A 262 18.64 0.24 4.55
N GLU A 263 17.92 0.48 5.64
CA GLU A 263 17.58 -0.55 6.61
C GLU A 263 16.73 -1.69 6.01
N LEU A 264 15.80 -1.35 5.12
CA LEU A 264 14.93 -2.32 4.46
C LEU A 264 15.57 -2.98 3.23
N GLY A 265 16.72 -2.51 2.77
CA GLY A 265 17.35 -2.95 1.52
C GLY A 265 16.62 -2.46 0.25
N ILE A 266 16.04 -1.26 0.33
CA ILE A 266 15.32 -0.55 -0.76
C ILE A 266 16.13 0.70 -1.18
N ASP A 267 17.45 0.68 -0.99
CA ASP A 267 18.37 1.79 -1.26
C ASP A 267 18.91 1.81 -2.68
N VAL A 268 18.67 0.75 -3.47
CA VAL A 268 18.99 0.75 -4.90
C VAL A 268 18.04 1.69 -5.65
N PRO A 269 18.52 2.82 -6.20
CA PRO A 269 17.65 3.80 -6.84
C PRO A 269 17.02 3.24 -8.12
N PRO A 270 15.83 3.72 -8.52
CA PRO A 270 15.22 3.31 -9.77
C PRO A 270 16.07 3.77 -10.97
N PRO A 271 16.12 2.97 -12.06
CA PRO A 271 16.88 3.32 -13.27
C PRO A 271 16.32 4.55 -14.01
N VAL A 272 15.08 4.94 -13.71
CA VAL A 272 14.40 6.11 -14.27
C VAL A 272 13.70 6.84 -13.13
N LEU A 273 13.92 8.16 -13.03
CA LEU A 273 13.21 9.02 -12.09
C LEU A 273 11.89 9.46 -12.71
N LEU A 274 10.78 9.16 -12.02
CA LEU A 274 9.45 9.61 -12.39
C LEU A 274 9.05 10.81 -11.52
N ASP A 275 8.23 11.69 -12.07
CA ASP A 275 7.62 12.77 -11.28
C ASP A 275 6.54 12.16 -10.38
N MET A 276 6.78 12.23 -9.07
CA MET A 276 5.91 11.70 -8.01
C MET A 276 4.52 12.36 -7.94
N ALA A 277 4.33 13.49 -8.62
CA ALA A 277 3.04 14.16 -8.75
C ALA A 277 2.25 13.70 -9.98
N GLN A 278 2.79 12.79 -10.81
CA GLN A 278 2.07 12.23 -11.95
C GLN A 278 0.90 11.35 -11.48
N ARG A 279 -0.25 11.51 -12.13
CA ARG A 279 -1.50 10.85 -11.73
C ARG A 279 -2.07 10.02 -12.87
N PRO A 280 -2.87 8.99 -12.56
CA PRO A 280 -3.70 8.36 -13.56
C PRO A 280 -4.87 9.30 -13.88
N ARG A 281 -5.58 9.05 -14.98
CA ARG A 281 -6.83 9.77 -15.28
C ARG A 281 -7.81 9.61 -14.12
N ALA A 282 -8.48 10.70 -13.71
CA ALA A 282 -9.40 10.77 -12.57
C ALA A 282 -10.17 9.47 -12.28
N ALA A 283 -10.01 8.96 -11.05
CA ALA A 283 -10.72 7.78 -10.57
C ALA A 283 -12.20 8.09 -10.34
N GLN A 284 -13.07 7.12 -10.66
CA GLN A 284 -14.52 7.24 -10.42
C GLN A 284 -14.85 6.62 -9.07
N ARG A 285 -15.65 7.32 -8.25
CA ARG A 285 -16.24 6.73 -7.04
C ARG A 285 -17.15 5.58 -7.47
N THR A 286 -16.76 4.35 -7.16
CA THR A 286 -17.53 3.17 -7.54
C THR A 286 -17.96 2.40 -6.31
N VAL A 287 -19.15 1.80 -6.38
CA VAL A 287 -19.69 0.94 -5.34
C VAL A 287 -20.23 -0.30 -6.01
N THR A 288 -19.79 -1.48 -5.56
CA THR A 288 -20.36 -2.76 -5.99
C THR A 288 -21.11 -3.37 -4.83
N HIS A 289 -22.28 -3.95 -5.12
CA HIS A 289 -22.99 -4.81 -4.18
C HIS A 289 -22.71 -6.27 -4.55
N VAL A 290 -22.18 -7.04 -3.61
CA VAL A 290 -21.93 -8.47 -3.77
C VAL A 290 -22.52 -9.20 -2.57
N ALA A 291 -23.39 -10.18 -2.81
CA ALA A 291 -24.04 -10.97 -1.76
C ALA A 291 -24.68 -10.10 -0.64
N GLY A 292 -25.37 -9.02 -1.02
CA GLY A 292 -26.00 -8.09 -0.08
C GLY A 292 -25.06 -7.10 0.62
N ARG A 293 -23.75 -7.12 0.31
CA ARG A 293 -22.73 -6.27 0.96
C ARG A 293 -22.14 -5.25 0.00
N ARG A 294 -21.70 -4.11 0.54
CA ARG A 294 -21.18 -2.96 -0.21
C ARG A 294 -19.65 -2.94 -0.20
N PHE A 295 -19.07 -2.81 -1.38
CA PHE A 295 -17.64 -2.60 -1.60
C PHE A 295 -17.42 -1.21 -2.19
N PHE A 296 -16.54 -0.44 -1.56
CA PHE A 296 -16.18 0.89 -2.04
C PHE A 296 -14.89 0.84 -2.88
N GLY A 297 -14.92 1.56 -4.00
CA GLY A 297 -13.74 1.86 -4.80
C GLY A 297 -13.10 3.16 -4.40
N TRP A 298 -11.90 3.37 -4.94
CA TRP A 298 -11.08 4.54 -4.71
C TRP A 298 -11.56 5.74 -5.56
N PRO A 299 -11.54 7.00 -5.09
CA PRO A 299 -11.28 7.48 -3.74
C PRO A 299 -12.62 7.74 -3.00
N SER A 300 -12.90 7.00 -1.93
CA SER A 300 -13.98 7.38 -1.02
C SER A 300 -13.52 8.58 -0.18
N LYS A 301 -14.05 9.77 -0.49
CA LYS A 301 -14.13 10.83 0.52
C LYS A 301 -15.13 10.38 1.58
N VAL A 302 -14.63 10.09 2.78
CA VAL A 302 -15.32 10.34 4.04
C VAL A 302 -14.50 11.40 4.75
#